data_AF-A0A2M6W8L2-F1
#
_entry.id   AF-A0A2M6W8L2-F1
#
_cell.length_a   1.000
_cell.length_b   1.000
_cell.length_c   1.000
_cell.angle_alpha   90.00
_cell.angle_beta   90.00
_cell.angle_gamma   90.00
#
_symmetry.space_group_name_H-M   'P 1'
#
loop_
_entity.id
_entity.type
_entity.pdbx_description
1 polymer ?
#
loop_
_entity_poly.entity_id
_entity_poly.type
_entity_poly.pdbx_seq_one_letter_code
_entity_poly.pdbx_strand_id
1 'polypeptide(L)'
;MKKRFFCDLLLIVCFVFLPWYILAVLVVVFMFLFKKFWEGVVVALFIDALYSVPSMKFYGRFWVFTLASVVLLFLIERFKKELRV
;
A
#
# COMPACT_ATOMS: atom_id res chain seq x y z
N MET A 1 -3.54 19.25 1.13
CA MET A 1 -3.14 18.80 -0.23
C MET A 1 -1.62 18.73 -0.39
N LYS A 2 -0.85 19.79 -0.08
CA LYS A 2 0.63 19.77 -0.16
C LYS A 2 1.31 18.60 0.59
N LYS A 3 0.83 18.25 1.78
CA LYS A 3 1.36 17.11 2.56
C LYS A 3 1.14 15.74 1.89
N ARG A 4 0.02 15.55 1.19
CA ARG A 4 -0.27 14.30 0.45
C ARG A 4 0.67 14.15 -0.73
N PHE A 5 0.82 15.22 -1.53
CA PHE A 5 1.72 15.23 -2.67
C PHE A 5 3.17 14.88 -2.29
N PHE A 6 3.67 15.38 -1.16
CA PHE A 6 5.00 15.02 -0.69
C PHE A 6 5.11 13.54 -0.29
N CYS A 7 4.08 12.99 0.37
CA CYS A 7 4.04 11.56 0.71
C CYS A 7 3.93 10.67 -0.53
N ASP A 8 3.19 11.07 -1.57
CA ASP A 8 3.11 10.33 -2.83
C ASP A 8 4.46 10.31 -3.55
N LEU A 9 5.13 11.46 -3.60
CA LEU A 9 6.45 11.59 -4.21
C LEU A 9 7.48 10.75 -3.44
N LEU A 10 7.41 10.75 -2.11
CA LEU A 10 8.23 9.90 -1.26
C LEU A 10 7.92 8.41 -1.48
N LEU A 11 6.64 8.03 -1.62
CA LEU A 11 6.23 6.65 -1.93
C LEU A 11 6.79 6.16 -3.26
N ILE A 12 6.78 6.99 -4.29
CA ILE A 12 7.35 6.67 -5.60
C ILE A 12 8.87 6.48 -5.50
N VAL A 13 9.57 7.37 -4.79
CA VAL A 13 11.01 7.21 -4.56
C VAL A 13 11.28 5.93 -3.77
N CYS A 14 10.51 5.68 -2.71
CA CYS A 14 10.64 4.45 -1.93
C CYS A 14 10.36 3.20 -2.77
N PHE A 15 9.43 3.27 -3.72
CA PHE A 15 9.09 2.17 -4.61
C PHE A 15 10.23 1.75 -5.52
N VAL A 16 11.07 2.69 -5.95
CA VAL A 16 12.22 2.40 -6.79
C VAL A 16 13.40 1.85 -6.00
N PHE A 17 13.62 2.34 -4.78
CA PHE A 17 14.85 2.06 -4.02
C PHE A 17 14.70 1.03 -2.89
N LEU A 18 13.51 0.85 -2.31
CA LEU A 18 13.32 -0.02 -1.15
C LEU A 18 12.74 -1.39 -1.52
N PRO A 19 13.09 -2.44 -0.75
CA PRO A 19 12.46 -3.74 -0.90
C PRO A 19 10.96 -3.67 -0.54
N TRP A 20 10.17 -4.52 -1.20
CA TRP A 20 8.71 -4.53 -1.12
C TRP A 20 8.16 -4.64 0.32
N TYR A 21 8.85 -5.37 1.22
CA TYR A 21 8.44 -5.50 2.61
C TYR A 21 8.45 -4.16 3.36
N ILE A 22 9.45 -3.31 3.12
CA ILE A 22 9.54 -2.01 3.78
C ILE A 22 8.48 -1.07 3.20
N LEU A 23 8.26 -1.15 1.89
CA LEU A 23 7.23 -0.34 1.26
C LEU A 23 5.83 -0.70 1.74
N ALA A 24 5.56 -1.99 1.97
CA ALA A 24 4.32 -2.46 2.57
C ALA A 24 4.02 -1.78 3.91
N VAL A 25 5.01 -1.77 4.80
CA VAL A 25 4.89 -1.12 6.12
C VAL A 25 4.64 0.39 5.95
N LEU A 26 5.36 1.03 5.03
CA LEU A 26 5.20 2.47 4.77
C LEU A 26 3.79 2.82 4.27
N VAL A 27 3.25 2.01 3.36
CA VAL A 27 1.88 2.15 2.86
C VAL A 27 0.85 2.05 4.00
N VAL A 28 1.01 1.07 4.90
CA VAL A 28 0.12 0.93 6.06
C VAL A 28 0.19 2.15 6.97
N VAL A 29 1.39 2.65 7.26
CA VAL A 29 1.57 3.87 8.07
C VAL A 29 0.89 5.07 7.41
N PHE A 30 1.02 5.23 6.09
CA PHE A 30 0.36 6.33 5.37
C PHE A 30 -1.16 6.17 5.30
N MET A 31 -1.70 4.96 5.21
CA MET A 31 -3.14 4.70 5.38
C MET A 31 -3.64 5.08 6.79
N PHE A 32 -2.80 4.94 7.82
CA PHE A 32 -3.10 5.44 9.16
C PHE A 32 -2.97 6.96 9.30
N LEU A 33 -2.05 7.62 8.60
CA LEU A 33 -1.88 9.07 8.68
C LEU A 33 -2.90 9.85 7.85
N PHE A 34 -3.30 9.33 6.68
CA PHE A 34 -4.21 10.01 5.77
C PHE A 34 -5.59 9.32 5.73
N LYS A 35 -6.65 10.12 5.53
CA LYS A 35 -8.02 9.60 5.35
C LYS A 35 -8.23 9.28 3.87
N LYS A 36 -8.75 8.10 3.55
CA LYS A 36 -8.97 7.64 2.16
C LYS A 36 -7.70 7.70 1.32
N PHE A 37 -6.64 7.04 1.78
CA PHE A 37 -5.35 6.97 1.09
C PHE A 37 -5.34 5.88 0.02
N TRP A 38 -6.09 6.10 -1.06
CA TRP A 38 -6.19 5.18 -2.20
C TRP A 38 -4.87 5.05 -2.96
N GLU A 39 -4.00 6.05 -2.86
CA GLU A 39 -2.67 6.08 -3.46
C GLU A 39 -1.85 4.86 -3.01
N GLY A 40 -1.98 4.44 -1.74
CA GLY A 40 -1.33 3.24 -1.21
C GLY A 40 -1.81 1.93 -1.84
N VAL A 41 -3.10 1.83 -2.18
CA VAL A 41 -3.67 0.65 -2.87
C VAL A 41 -3.18 0.60 -4.32
N VAL A 42 -3.09 1.75 -4.99
CA VAL A 42 -2.54 1.84 -6.34
C VAL A 42 -1.09 1.38 -6.36
N VAL A 43 -0.27 1.82 -5.41
CA VAL A 43 1.13 1.34 -5.30
C VAL A 43 1.19 -0.17 -5.00
N ALA A 44 0.32 -0.68 -4.13
CA ALA A 44 0.23 -2.12 -3.85
C ALA A 44 -0.10 -2.95 -5.10
N LEU A 45 -0.97 -2.42 -5.98
CA LEU A 45 -1.27 -3.02 -7.28
C LEU A 45 -0.03 -3.06 -8.18
N PHE A 46 0.73 -1.97 -8.24
CA PHE A 46 1.99 -1.95 -8.99
C PHE A 46 3.04 -2.91 -8.41
N ILE A 47 3.11 -3.08 -7.08
CA ILE A 47 3.98 -4.08 -6.45
C ILE A 47 3.58 -5.49 -6.88
N ASP A 48 2.30 -5.85 -6.78
CA ASP A 48 1.82 -7.16 -7.22
C ASP A 48 2.15 -7.38 -8.71
N ALA A 49 2.00 -6.35 -9.55
CA ALA A 49 2.34 -6.43 -10.96
C ALA A 49 3.85 -6.62 -11.22
N LEU A 50 4.71 -5.94 -10.47
CA LEU A 50 6.17 -6.05 -10.64
C LEU A 50 6.77 -7.33 -10.04
N TYR A 51 6.28 -7.77 -8.89
CA TYR A 51 6.88 -8.88 -8.13
C TYR A 51 6.22 -10.24 -8.40
N SER A 52 5.17 -10.29 -9.22
CA SER A 52 4.54 -11.55 -9.66
C SER A 52 5.24 -12.22 -10.85
N VAL A 53 6.36 -11.68 -11.33
CA VAL A 53 7.18 -12.30 -12.37
C VAL A 53 7.69 -13.67 -11.88
N PRO A 54 7.45 -14.76 -12.63
CA PRO A 54 7.46 -16.11 -12.08
C PRO A 54 8.89 -16.64 -11.89
N SER A 55 9.49 -16.41 -10.72
CA SER A 55 10.65 -17.17 -10.27
C SER A 55 10.18 -18.52 -9.70
N MET A 56 9.76 -19.44 -10.58
CA MET A 56 9.70 -20.91 -10.40
C MET A 56 9.24 -21.48 -9.03
N LYS A 57 8.43 -20.75 -8.26
CA LYS A 57 7.82 -21.21 -7.00
C LYS A 57 6.31 -21.05 -7.12
N PHE A 58 5.66 -22.20 -7.07
CA PHE A 58 4.30 -22.52 -7.45
C PHE A 58 3.22 -21.94 -6.52
N TYR A 59 3.31 -20.67 -6.14
CA TYR A 59 2.18 -19.94 -5.57
C TYR A 59 2.01 -18.63 -6.33
N GLY A 60 1.42 -18.75 -7.53
CA GLY A 60 0.99 -17.64 -8.38
C GLY A 60 -0.14 -16.81 -7.77
N ARG A 61 0.10 -16.26 -6.59
CA ARG A 61 -0.83 -15.40 -5.84
C ARG A 61 -0.73 -13.96 -6.34
N PHE A 62 -0.95 -13.78 -7.63
CA PHE A 62 -1.25 -12.48 -8.22
C PHE A 62 -2.43 -11.87 -7.45
N TRP A 63 -2.38 -10.57 -7.15
CA TRP A 63 -3.40 -9.80 -6.41
C TRP A 63 -3.46 -9.94 -4.89
N VAL A 64 -2.69 -10.82 -4.25
CA VAL A 64 -2.82 -11.00 -2.78
C VAL A 64 -2.39 -9.76 -2.02
N PHE A 65 -1.35 -9.07 -2.47
CA PHE A 65 -0.89 -7.86 -1.81
C PHE A 65 -1.88 -6.70 -2.02
N THR A 66 -2.42 -6.59 -3.21
CA THR A 66 -3.46 -5.61 -3.56
C THR A 66 -4.73 -5.84 -2.73
N LEU A 67 -5.23 -7.08 -2.67
CA LEU A 67 -6.39 -7.45 -1.87
C LEU A 67 -6.16 -7.18 -0.38
N ALA A 68 -4.99 -7.54 0.15
CA ALA A 68 -4.64 -7.23 1.53
C ALA A 68 -4.65 -5.72 1.80
N SER A 69 -4.13 -4.91 0.88
CA SER A 69 -4.12 -3.44 1.01
C SER A 69 -5.52 -2.83 1.00
N VAL A 70 -6.44 -3.37 0.18
CA VAL A 70 -7.84 -2.92 0.12
C VAL A 70 -8.57 -3.25 1.41
N VAL A 71 -8.40 -4.48 1.90
CA VAL A 71 -8.98 -4.92 3.18
C VAL A 71 -8.43 -4.07 4.33
N LEU A 72 -7.12 -3.82 4.36
CA LEU A 72 -6.48 -2.95 5.35
C LEU A 72 -7.02 -1.52 5.30
N LEU A 73 -7.15 -0.92 4.12
CA LEU A 73 -7.71 0.42 3.99
C LEU A 73 -9.12 0.48 4.58
N PHE A 74 -9.97 -0.50 4.26
CA PHE A 74 -11.33 -0.57 4.80
C PHE A 74 -11.35 -0.77 6.31
N LEU A 75 -10.52 -1.68 6.84
CA LEU A 75 -10.40 -1.90 8.28
C LEU A 75 -9.94 -0.63 8.98
N ILE A 76 -8.86 0.00 8.52
CA ILE A 76 -8.31 1.23 9.12
C ILE A 76 -9.36 2.34 9.09
N GLU A 77 -10.09 2.51 7.99
CA GLU A 77 -11.17 3.49 7.93
C GLU A 77 -12.32 3.17 8.88
N ARG A 78 -12.69 1.89 9.02
CA ARG A 78 -13.72 1.46 9.95
C ARG A 78 -13.30 1.72 11.39
N PHE A 79 -12.08 1.32 11.76
CA PHE A 79 -11.50 1.57 13.08
C PHE A 79 -11.41 3.06 13.39
N LYS A 80 -10.94 3.90 12.44
CA LYS A 80 -10.91 5.36 12.62
C LYS A 80 -12.30 5.96 12.85
N LYS A 81 -13.32 5.47 12.12
CA LYS A 81 -14.71 5.92 12.32
C LYS A 81 -15.24 5.58 13.72
N GLU A 82 -14.96 4.38 14.21
CA GLU A 82 -15.37 3.96 15.57
C GLU A 82 -14.60 4.70 16.67
N LEU A 83 -13.34 5.10 16.41
CA LEU A 83 -12.49 5.82 17.36
C LEU A 83 -12.77 7.33 17.49
N ARG A 84 -13.70 7.90 16.69
CA ARG A 84 -14.09 9.33 16.73
C ARG A 84 -12.87 10.29 16.78
N VAL A 85 -11.87 10.05 15.91
CA VAL A 85 -10.78 10.98 15.54
C VAL A 85 -10.85 11.30 14.05
#